data_AF-A0A672LF95-F1
#
_entry.id   AF-A0A672LF95-F1
#
_cell.length_a   1.000
_cell.length_b   1.000
_cell.length_c   1.000
_cell.angle_alpha   90.00
_cell.angle_beta   90.00
_cell.angle_gamma   90.00
#
_symmetry.space_group_name_H-M   'P 1'
#
loop_
_entity.id
_entity.type
_entity.pdbx_description
1 polymer ?
#
loop_
_entity_poly.entity_id
_entity_poly.type
_entity_poly.pdbx_seq_one_letter_code
_entity_poly.pdbx_strand_id
1 'polypeptide(L)'
;INQSHTIIQPMYHRMSFFYSTIVKQMRILHVNGFNAEEKKQKILDIRKNVKDAIVTIVSAMSTLTPPVSIANSSNQPRAEYIKSIAPLSDFDYTEEFFEHAKNLWDDEGVKACFERSNEYQLIDCAQYFLDRIESVRQGDYTPTDQDLLRCRVLTSGIFETRFQVDKVNFHMFDVGGQRDERRKWIQCFNDVTAIIFVAASSSYNMVIREDNSTNRLRESLDLFRSIWTNRFLRTISVILFLNKQDMLAEKILAGKSKLEDYFPEYARYTLPPEATPDPGEDPKVSRAKFFIRDEFLKISTASGTDKHYCYPHFTCAVDTENIRRVFNDCRDIIQRMHLRQYELL
;
A
#
# COMPACT_ATOMS: atom_id res chain seq x y z
N ILE A 1 -53.04 15.66 12.53
CA ILE A 1 -52.69 14.52 13.42
C ILE A 1 -53.14 13.27 12.66
N ASN A 2 -52.33 12.45 12.00
CA ASN A 2 -50.89 12.20 12.04
C ASN A 2 -50.36 12.06 10.60
N GLN A 3 -49.31 12.81 10.27
CA GLN A 3 -48.45 12.48 9.14
C GLN A 3 -47.48 11.39 9.60
N SER A 4 -47.55 10.24 8.95
CA SER A 4 -46.59 9.15 9.08
C SER A 4 -45.26 9.61 8.52
N HIS A 5 -44.36 10.10 9.37
CA HIS A 5 -42.98 10.38 8.99
C HIS A 5 -42.23 9.06 8.89
N THR A 6 -42.17 8.50 7.68
CA THR A 6 -41.15 7.51 7.32
C THR A 6 -39.79 8.21 7.42
N ILE A 7 -39.07 7.96 8.51
CA ILE A 7 -37.67 8.39 8.66
C ILE A 7 -36.85 7.56 7.67
N ILE A 8 -36.59 8.11 6.49
CA ILE A 8 -35.60 7.57 5.56
C ILE A 8 -34.23 7.79 6.23
N GLN A 9 -33.75 6.76 6.94
CA GLN A 9 -32.37 6.76 7.42
C GLN A 9 -31.44 6.84 6.19
N PRO A 10 -30.42 7.72 6.18
CA PRO A 10 -29.43 7.70 5.11
C PRO A 10 -28.70 6.36 5.13
N MET A 11 -28.88 5.54 4.09
CA MET A 11 -28.13 4.30 3.89
C MET A 11 -26.62 4.63 3.78
N TYR A 12 -25.81 4.00 4.63
CA TYR A 12 -24.35 4.07 4.58
C TYR A 12 -23.80 2.73 4.07
N HIS A 13 -22.95 2.76 3.05
CA HIS A 13 -22.22 1.58 2.59
C HIS A 13 -20.97 1.40 3.44
N ARG A 14 -20.90 0.30 4.21
CA ARG A 14 -19.75 0.01 5.08
C ARG A 14 -18.67 -0.77 4.33
N MET A 15 -17.45 -0.24 4.28
CA MET A 15 -16.29 -0.87 3.62
C MET A 15 -15.10 -0.94 4.58
N SER A 16 -14.44 -2.10 4.69
CA SER A 16 -13.18 -2.24 5.43
C SER A 16 -11.99 -2.28 4.47
N PHE A 17 -10.94 -1.54 4.80
CA PHE A 17 -9.68 -1.43 4.06
C PHE A 17 -8.49 -1.77 4.93
N PHE A 18 -7.50 -2.40 4.32
CA PHE A 18 -6.22 -2.75 4.96
C PHE A 18 -5.08 -1.81 4.54
N TYR A 19 -5.39 -0.59 4.04
CA TYR A 19 -4.38 0.31 3.48
C TYR A 19 -4.77 1.80 3.52
N SER A 20 -4.08 2.56 4.37
CA SER A 20 -4.34 3.98 4.65
C SER A 20 -4.23 4.90 3.43
N THR A 21 -3.39 4.59 2.44
CA THR A 21 -3.25 5.43 1.23
C THR A 21 -4.55 5.50 0.42
N ILE A 22 -5.37 4.42 0.40
CA ILE A 22 -6.65 4.48 -0.32
C ILE A 22 -7.63 5.43 0.39
N VAL A 23 -7.64 5.43 1.73
CA VAL A 23 -8.46 6.38 2.50
C VAL A 23 -8.02 7.82 2.25
N LYS A 24 -6.71 8.07 2.17
CA LYS A 24 -6.18 9.38 1.77
C LYS A 24 -6.68 9.79 0.38
N GLN A 25 -6.73 8.87 -0.59
CA GLN A 25 -7.29 9.14 -1.92
C GLN A 25 -8.78 9.49 -1.85
N MET A 26 -9.58 8.78 -1.04
CA MET A 26 -10.99 9.12 -0.88
C MET A 26 -11.19 10.52 -0.29
N ARG A 27 -10.30 10.94 0.62
CA ARG A 27 -10.32 12.30 1.14
C ARG A 27 -10.01 13.34 0.06
N ILE A 28 -8.99 13.10 -0.76
CA ILE A 28 -8.62 13.98 -1.88
C ILE A 28 -9.76 14.08 -2.89
N LEU A 29 -10.38 12.95 -3.25
CA LEU A 29 -11.41 12.89 -4.28
C LEU A 29 -12.78 13.42 -3.79
N HIS A 30 -13.13 13.23 -2.52
CA HIS A 30 -14.50 13.38 -2.04
C HIS A 30 -14.67 14.15 -0.72
N VAL A 31 -13.60 14.55 -0.04
CA VAL A 31 -13.64 15.21 1.29
C VAL A 31 -12.70 16.42 1.35
N ASN A 32 -12.65 17.23 0.29
CA ASN A 32 -11.83 18.46 0.19
C ASN A 32 -10.33 18.26 0.53
N GLY A 33 -9.82 17.03 0.38
CA GLY A 33 -8.41 16.69 0.61
C GLY A 33 -7.91 16.95 2.03
N PHE A 34 -6.73 17.56 2.11
CA PHE A 34 -6.02 17.88 3.35
C PHE A 34 -5.88 19.38 3.51
N ASN A 35 -6.27 19.89 4.67
CA ASN A 35 -6.15 21.31 4.97
C ASN A 35 -4.70 21.70 5.32
N ALA A 36 -4.44 23.02 5.42
CA ALA A 36 -3.09 23.54 5.69
C ALA A 36 -2.50 23.07 7.03
N GLU A 37 -3.34 22.94 8.06
CA GLU A 37 -2.92 22.49 9.39
C GLU A 37 -2.53 21.01 9.38
N GLU A 38 -3.33 20.16 8.71
CA GLU A 38 -2.99 18.74 8.50
C GLU A 38 -1.70 18.59 7.69
N LYS A 39 -1.52 19.40 6.64
CA LYS A 39 -0.27 19.42 5.86
C LYS A 39 0.93 19.77 6.74
N LYS A 40 0.79 20.78 7.61
CA LYS A 40 1.85 21.19 8.54
C LYS A 40 2.21 20.09 9.53
N GLN A 41 1.22 19.40 10.08
CA GLN A 41 1.45 18.27 11.00
C GLN A 41 2.19 17.11 10.32
N LYS A 42 2.01 16.93 9.01
CA LYS A 42 2.66 15.87 8.22
C LYS A 42 4.11 16.16 7.85
N ILE A 43 4.59 17.39 8.02
CA ILE A 43 6.00 17.74 7.77
C ILE A 43 6.93 16.88 8.63
N LEU A 44 6.62 16.72 9.92
CA LEU A 44 7.41 15.91 10.84
C LEU A 44 7.43 14.44 10.43
N ASP A 45 6.29 13.88 10.01
CA ASP A 45 6.20 12.51 9.52
C ASP A 45 7.05 12.29 8.24
N ILE A 46 7.07 13.27 7.33
CA ILE A 46 7.86 13.22 6.10
C ILE A 46 9.36 13.31 6.40
N ARG A 47 9.78 14.25 7.26
CA ARG A 47 11.18 14.36 7.69
C ARG A 47 11.65 13.12 8.43
N LYS A 48 10.77 12.52 9.24
CA LYS A 48 11.00 11.21 9.84
C LYS A 48 11.19 10.12 8.80
N ASN A 49 10.37 10.07 7.75
CA ASN A 49 10.55 9.10 6.66
C ASN A 49 11.89 9.26 5.95
N VAL A 50 12.39 10.49 5.74
CA VAL A 50 13.74 10.73 5.21
C VAL A 50 14.81 10.13 6.14
N LYS A 51 14.73 10.43 7.45
CA LYS A 51 15.64 9.88 8.45
C LYS A 51 15.60 8.36 8.47
N ASP A 52 14.42 7.78 8.63
CA ASP A 52 14.24 6.33 8.72
C ASP A 52 14.78 5.63 7.46
N ALA A 53 14.56 6.22 6.28
CA ALA A 53 15.08 5.68 5.02
C ALA A 53 16.62 5.66 4.99
N ILE A 54 17.27 6.82 5.18
CA ILE A 54 18.74 6.90 5.06
C ILE A 54 19.44 6.11 6.17
N VAL A 55 18.93 6.15 7.40
CA VAL A 55 19.45 5.36 8.52
C VAL A 55 19.37 3.87 8.22
N THR A 56 18.23 3.41 7.69
CA THR A 56 18.04 1.98 7.37
C THR A 56 19.02 1.53 6.30
N ILE A 57 19.17 2.29 5.20
CA ILE A 57 20.07 1.94 4.10
C ILE A 57 21.52 1.89 4.58
N VAL A 58 21.99 2.93 5.28
CA VAL A 58 23.37 3.03 5.77
C VAL A 58 23.69 1.97 6.83
N SER A 59 22.72 1.61 7.67
CA SER A 59 22.88 0.54 8.66
C SER A 59 22.95 -0.84 8.00
N ALA A 60 22.19 -1.05 6.93
CA ALA A 60 22.16 -2.33 6.21
C ALA A 60 23.46 -2.63 5.45
N MET A 61 24.22 -1.60 5.06
CA MET A 61 25.47 -1.75 4.27
C MET A 61 26.42 -2.80 4.85
N SER A 62 26.61 -2.81 6.18
CA SER A 62 27.50 -3.76 6.86
C SER A 62 26.84 -5.11 7.20
N THR A 63 25.51 -5.21 7.13
CA THR A 63 24.77 -6.44 7.46
C THR A 63 24.46 -7.30 6.24
N LEU A 64 24.50 -6.71 5.03
CA LEU A 64 24.35 -7.43 3.78
C LEU A 64 25.45 -8.46 3.59
N THR A 65 25.14 -9.54 2.88
CA THR A 65 26.11 -10.58 2.50
C THR A 65 26.14 -10.72 0.99
N PRO A 66 27.24 -10.35 0.29
CA PRO A 66 28.42 -9.66 0.82
C PRO A 66 28.08 -8.22 1.28
N PRO A 67 28.86 -7.64 2.22
CA PRO A 67 28.65 -6.26 2.66
C PRO A 67 28.93 -5.26 1.54
N VAL A 68 28.33 -4.08 1.65
CA VAL A 68 28.54 -2.96 0.72
C VAL A 68 29.33 -1.87 1.45
N SER A 69 30.37 -1.33 0.82
CA SER A 69 31.16 -0.23 1.38
C SER A 69 30.71 1.11 0.82
N ILE A 70 30.95 2.18 1.56
CA ILE A 70 30.82 3.55 1.04
C ILE A 70 31.78 3.71 -0.14
N ALA A 71 31.31 4.27 -1.25
CA ALA A 71 32.12 4.42 -2.45
C ALA A 71 33.13 5.56 -2.31
N ASN A 72 32.71 6.69 -1.75
CA ASN A 72 33.59 7.83 -1.50
C ASN A 72 34.03 7.88 -0.03
N SER A 73 35.31 7.67 0.25
CA SER A 73 35.84 7.67 1.62
C SER A 73 35.60 8.97 2.39
N SER A 74 35.41 10.12 1.71
CA SER A 74 35.03 11.38 2.38
C SER A 74 33.64 11.33 3.02
N ASN A 75 32.79 10.38 2.62
CA ASN A 75 31.45 10.18 3.19
C ASN A 75 31.47 9.30 4.46
N GLN A 76 32.61 8.72 4.83
CA GLN A 76 32.71 7.85 6.00
C GLN A 76 32.28 8.54 7.32
N PRO A 77 32.69 9.78 7.63
CA PRO A 77 32.21 10.48 8.83
C PRO A 77 30.70 10.77 8.77
N ARG A 78 30.15 10.99 7.56
CA ARG A 78 28.71 11.21 7.37
C ARG A 78 27.93 9.93 7.68
N ALA A 79 28.43 8.78 7.25
CA ALA A 79 27.82 7.49 7.55
C ALA A 79 27.85 7.18 9.06
N GLU A 80 28.93 7.54 9.75
CA GLU A 80 29.04 7.43 11.21
C GLU A 80 28.06 8.34 11.94
N TYR A 81 27.89 9.58 11.47
CA TYR A 81 26.84 10.49 11.97
C TYR A 81 25.44 9.90 11.78
N ILE A 82 25.10 9.40 10.58
CA ILE A 82 23.78 8.80 10.34
C ILE A 82 23.54 7.58 11.23
N LYS A 83 24.57 6.76 11.50
CA LYS A 83 24.47 5.64 12.43
C LYS A 83 24.30 6.09 13.88
N SER A 84 24.93 7.18 14.30
CA SER A 84 24.84 7.68 15.68
C SER A 84 23.46 8.23 16.03
N ILE A 85 22.71 8.76 15.05
CA ILE A 85 21.35 9.29 15.24
C ILE A 85 20.24 8.22 15.13
N ALA A 86 20.59 6.99 14.72
CA ALA A 86 19.65 5.88 14.54
C ALA A 86 18.80 5.55 15.79
N PRO A 87 19.35 5.49 17.03
CA PRO A 87 18.55 5.18 18.21
C PRO A 87 17.70 6.36 18.71
N LEU A 88 17.85 7.57 18.16
CA LEU A 88 17.17 8.76 18.65
C LEU A 88 15.73 8.80 18.17
N SER A 89 14.77 8.66 19.09
CA SER A 89 13.33 8.76 18.80
C SER A 89 12.86 10.21 18.69
N ASP A 90 13.39 11.08 19.54
CA ASP A 90 13.20 12.52 19.48
C ASP A 90 14.44 13.11 18.79
N PHE A 91 14.23 13.71 17.62
CA PHE A 91 15.32 14.12 16.73
C PHE A 91 14.96 15.43 16.06
N ASP A 92 15.87 16.40 16.18
CA ASP A 92 15.75 17.67 15.47
C ASP A 92 16.34 17.53 14.07
N TYR A 93 15.57 17.94 13.07
CA TYR A 93 15.91 17.79 11.66
C TYR A 93 16.69 19.02 11.19
N THR A 94 17.96 19.08 11.58
CA THR A 94 18.87 20.20 11.29
C THR A 94 19.36 20.21 9.84
N GLU A 95 19.89 21.35 9.37
CA GLU A 95 20.55 21.44 8.07
C GLU A 95 21.75 20.48 7.95
N GLU A 96 22.49 20.27 9.04
CA GLU A 96 23.59 19.29 9.11
C GLU A 96 23.09 17.88 8.77
N PHE A 97 21.95 17.45 9.34
CA PHE A 97 21.36 16.16 9.03
C PHE A 97 21.01 16.03 7.54
N PHE A 98 20.33 17.03 6.96
CA PHE A 98 19.94 16.97 5.55
C PHE A 98 21.14 16.98 4.61
N GLU A 99 22.19 17.72 4.95
CA GLU A 99 23.45 17.74 4.19
C GLU A 99 24.13 16.36 4.23
N HIS A 100 24.22 15.72 5.40
CA HIS A 100 24.74 14.36 5.49
C HIS A 100 23.91 13.36 4.70
N ALA A 101 22.59 13.41 4.84
CA ALA A 101 21.67 12.51 4.14
C ALA A 101 21.77 12.66 2.62
N LYS A 102 21.84 13.89 2.10
CA LYS A 102 21.95 14.17 0.67
C LYS A 102 23.26 13.63 0.08
N ASN A 103 24.39 13.96 0.69
CA ASN A 103 25.69 13.51 0.22
C ASN A 103 25.84 11.99 0.25
N LEU A 104 25.23 11.33 1.25
CA LEU A 104 25.19 9.87 1.31
C LEU A 104 24.25 9.29 0.26
N TRP A 105 23.09 9.89 0.01
CA TRP A 105 22.18 9.39 -1.04
C TRP A 105 22.80 9.47 -2.44
N ASP A 106 23.67 10.44 -2.68
CA ASP A 106 24.42 10.55 -3.93
C ASP A 106 25.58 9.56 -4.04
N ASP A 107 25.98 8.89 -2.95
CA ASP A 107 27.08 7.92 -2.91
C ASP A 107 26.68 6.61 -3.61
N GLU A 108 27.51 6.16 -4.56
CA GLU A 108 27.23 4.95 -5.35
C GLU A 108 27.19 3.67 -4.50
N GLY A 109 27.91 3.62 -3.38
CA GLY A 109 27.83 2.51 -2.43
C GLY A 109 26.50 2.48 -1.69
N VAL A 110 25.98 3.64 -1.30
CA VAL A 110 24.66 3.75 -0.68
C VAL A 110 23.55 3.40 -1.67
N LYS A 111 23.63 3.86 -2.92
CA LYS A 111 22.70 3.46 -3.98
C LYS A 111 22.77 1.95 -4.26
N ALA A 112 23.95 1.36 -4.32
CA ALA A 112 24.12 -0.09 -4.46
C ALA A 112 23.47 -0.87 -3.31
N CYS A 113 23.54 -0.35 -2.07
CA CYS A 113 22.83 -0.92 -0.92
C CYS A 113 21.30 -0.78 -1.07
N PHE A 114 20.81 0.36 -1.54
CA PHE A 114 19.40 0.61 -1.80
C PHE A 114 18.81 -0.36 -2.84
N GLU A 115 19.55 -0.66 -3.91
CA GLU A 115 19.14 -1.63 -4.93
C GLU A 115 18.94 -3.06 -4.37
N ARG A 116 19.57 -3.35 -3.23
CA ARG A 116 19.44 -4.61 -2.47
C ARG A 116 18.45 -4.50 -1.31
N SER A 117 17.58 -3.50 -1.31
CA SER A 117 16.61 -3.24 -0.25
C SER A 117 15.56 -4.34 -0.03
N ASN A 118 15.46 -5.33 -0.91
CA ASN A 118 14.65 -6.53 -0.67
C ASN A 118 15.26 -7.48 0.38
N GLU A 119 16.54 -7.34 0.70
CA GLU A 119 17.26 -8.14 1.71
C GLU A 119 17.12 -7.58 3.13
N TYR A 120 16.50 -6.41 3.30
CA TYR A 120 16.22 -5.78 4.59
C TYR A 120 14.89 -5.01 4.58
N GLN A 121 14.53 -4.37 5.70
CA GLN A 121 13.20 -3.77 5.88
C GLN A 121 13.17 -2.27 5.56
N LEU A 122 13.22 -1.91 4.27
CA LEU A 122 13.09 -0.51 3.84
C LEU A 122 11.61 -0.08 3.66
N ILE A 123 11.32 1.21 3.83
CA ILE A 123 10.02 1.82 3.49
C ILE A 123 9.93 2.09 1.98
N ASP A 124 8.75 1.88 1.39
CA ASP A 124 8.58 2.02 -0.07
C ASP A 124 8.80 3.46 -0.59
N CYS A 125 8.59 4.47 0.28
CA CYS A 125 8.74 5.88 -0.07
C CYS A 125 10.18 6.40 0.06
N ALA A 126 11.16 5.53 0.36
CA ALA A 126 12.56 5.91 0.59
C ALA A 126 13.12 6.73 -0.56
N GLN A 127 13.16 6.18 -1.78
CA GLN A 127 13.69 6.87 -2.96
C GLN A 127 12.97 8.20 -3.21
N TYR A 128 11.64 8.21 -3.18
CA TYR A 128 10.83 9.40 -3.43
C TYR A 128 11.20 10.60 -2.54
N PHE A 129 11.42 10.35 -1.24
CA PHE A 129 11.78 11.42 -0.31
C PHE A 129 13.28 11.72 -0.31
N LEU A 130 14.15 10.73 -0.53
CA LEU A 130 15.59 10.94 -0.63
C LEU A 130 15.98 11.76 -1.87
N ASP A 131 15.30 11.53 -3.01
CA ASP A 131 15.45 12.33 -4.23
C ASP A 131 14.99 13.79 -4.04
N ARG A 132 14.21 14.05 -2.99
CA ARG A 132 13.59 15.36 -2.69
C ARG A 132 14.07 15.99 -1.38
N ILE A 133 15.22 15.56 -0.86
CA ILE A 133 15.80 16.15 0.36
C ILE A 133 15.88 17.67 0.27
N GLU A 134 16.26 18.21 -0.89
CA GLU A 134 16.35 19.66 -1.10
C GLU A 134 15.04 20.42 -0.91
N SER A 135 13.90 19.81 -1.25
CA SER A 135 12.59 20.42 -0.98
C SER A 135 12.18 20.25 0.48
N VAL A 136 12.46 19.07 1.07
CA VAL A 136 12.02 18.71 2.42
C VAL A 136 12.78 19.45 3.53
N ARG A 137 14.05 19.83 3.26
CA ARG A 137 14.90 20.59 4.20
C ARG A 137 14.44 22.04 4.39
N GLN A 138 13.77 22.63 3.38
CA GLN A 138 13.36 24.03 3.43
C GLN A 138 12.49 24.34 4.65
N GLY A 139 12.73 25.51 5.27
CA GLY A 139 11.99 25.94 6.46
C GLY A 139 10.51 26.23 6.21
N ASP A 140 10.17 26.62 4.98
CA ASP A 140 8.82 26.90 4.48
C ASP A 140 8.22 25.73 3.67
N TYR A 141 8.83 24.54 3.74
CA TYR A 141 8.35 23.34 3.06
C TYR A 141 6.86 23.06 3.38
N THR A 142 6.05 23.03 2.33
CA THR A 142 4.63 22.66 2.42
C THR A 142 4.40 21.36 1.63
N PRO A 143 3.99 20.25 2.29
CA PRO A 143 3.77 18.98 1.62
C PRO A 143 2.69 19.07 0.53
N THR A 144 3.02 18.50 -0.63
CA THR A 144 2.03 18.27 -1.70
C THR A 144 1.11 17.11 -1.34
N ASP A 145 -0.04 16.99 -2.01
CA ASP A 145 -0.93 15.84 -1.80
C ASP A 145 -0.22 14.51 -2.15
N GLN A 146 0.72 14.55 -3.12
CA GLN A 146 1.56 13.41 -3.46
C GLN A 146 2.51 13.03 -2.31
N ASP A 147 3.09 14.02 -1.62
CA ASP A 147 3.90 13.79 -0.42
C ASP A 147 3.07 13.13 0.68
N LEU A 148 1.84 13.59 0.87
CA LEU A 148 0.93 13.00 1.85
C LEU A 148 0.54 11.57 1.51
N LEU A 149 0.32 11.25 0.24
CA LEU A 149 0.02 9.89 -0.24
C LEU A 149 1.19 8.93 -0.04
N ARG A 150 2.42 9.40 -0.31
CA ARG A 150 3.68 8.64 -0.16
C ARG A 150 4.16 8.55 1.28
N CYS A 151 3.79 9.51 2.13
CA CYS A 151 4.16 9.54 3.54
C CYS A 151 3.67 8.26 4.26
N ARG A 152 4.63 7.55 4.86
CA ARG A 152 4.42 6.31 5.59
C ARG A 152 4.24 6.60 7.07
N VAL A 153 3.03 6.34 7.55
CA VAL A 153 2.68 6.28 8.97
C VAL A 153 2.07 4.90 9.24
N LEU A 154 2.51 4.24 10.31
CA LEU A 154 1.96 2.94 10.69
C LEU A 154 0.57 3.16 11.31
N THR A 155 -0.45 2.63 10.66
CA THR A 155 -1.81 2.60 11.20
C THR A 155 -1.89 1.54 12.30
N SER A 156 -2.14 1.96 13.54
CA SER A 156 -2.51 1.06 14.64
C SER A 156 -3.93 1.39 15.07
N GLY A 157 -4.79 0.37 15.17
CA GLY A 157 -6.21 0.53 15.44
C GLY A 157 -7.09 0.58 14.20
N ILE A 158 -8.28 1.15 14.40
CA ILE A 158 -9.37 1.24 13.42
C ILE A 158 -9.71 2.73 13.27
N PHE A 159 -9.74 3.23 12.04
CA PHE A 159 -10.07 4.61 11.72
C PHE A 159 -11.28 4.66 10.80
N GLU A 160 -12.23 5.54 11.10
CA GLU A 160 -13.44 5.70 10.30
C GLU A 160 -13.35 6.95 9.42
N THR A 161 -13.86 6.86 8.19
CA THR A 161 -14.03 8.01 7.30
C THR A 161 -15.38 7.91 6.62
N ARG A 162 -16.12 9.03 6.60
CA ARG A 162 -17.43 9.11 5.96
C ARG A 162 -17.38 10.15 4.86
N PHE A 163 -17.97 9.84 3.72
CA PHE A 163 -18.04 10.74 2.57
C PHE A 163 -19.25 10.39 1.70
N GLN A 164 -19.60 11.31 0.81
CA GLN A 164 -20.71 11.15 -0.11
C GLN A 164 -20.22 11.30 -1.55
N VAL A 165 -20.62 10.38 -2.42
CA VAL A 165 -20.35 10.43 -3.87
C VAL A 165 -21.66 10.24 -4.60
N ASP A 166 -22.04 11.20 -5.46
CA ASP A 166 -23.29 11.15 -6.23
C ASP A 166 -24.52 10.79 -5.39
N LYS A 167 -24.65 11.42 -4.21
CA LYS A 167 -25.71 11.21 -3.20
C LYS A 167 -25.70 9.86 -2.50
N VAL A 168 -24.72 9.00 -2.75
CA VAL A 168 -24.50 7.74 -2.03
C VAL A 168 -23.52 7.96 -0.91
N ASN A 169 -23.89 7.58 0.32
CA ASN A 169 -23.01 7.70 1.49
C ASN A 169 -22.14 6.45 1.64
N PHE A 170 -20.85 6.69 1.86
CA PHE A 170 -19.85 5.67 2.14
C PHE A 170 -19.33 5.86 3.57
N HIS A 171 -19.18 4.75 4.28
CA HIS A 171 -18.61 4.65 5.62
C HIS A 171 -17.45 3.66 5.57
N MET A 172 -16.24 4.18 5.50
CA MET A 172 -15.02 3.38 5.38
C MET A 172 -14.33 3.20 6.73
N PHE A 173 -13.81 2.00 6.96
CA PHE A 173 -12.99 1.60 8.10
C PHE A 173 -11.59 1.23 7.61
N ASP A 174 -10.57 2.02 7.94
CA ASP A 174 -9.15 1.67 7.76
C ASP A 174 -8.67 0.90 8.98
N VAL A 175 -8.20 -0.32 8.79
CA VAL A 175 -7.74 -1.19 9.88
C VAL A 175 -6.26 -1.54 9.70
N GLY A 176 -5.53 -1.58 10.82
CA GLY A 176 -4.13 -2.00 10.83
C GLY A 176 -3.94 -3.40 10.23
N GLY A 177 -3.04 -3.52 9.25
CA GLY A 177 -2.76 -4.77 8.52
C GLY A 177 -1.80 -5.75 9.22
N GLN A 178 -1.04 -5.26 10.19
CA GLN A 178 0.00 -6.02 10.91
C GLN A 178 -0.60 -7.16 11.72
N ARG A 179 0.16 -8.25 11.92
CA ARG A 179 -0.34 -9.47 12.61
C ARG A 179 -1.02 -9.17 13.95
N ASP A 180 -0.47 -8.26 14.75
CA ASP A 180 -1.00 -7.91 16.07
C ASP A 180 -2.32 -7.10 16.03
N GLU A 181 -2.58 -6.44 14.90
CA GLU A 181 -3.80 -5.64 14.70
C GLU A 181 -4.98 -6.49 14.21
N ARG A 182 -4.72 -7.68 13.64
CA ARG A 182 -5.75 -8.51 12.99
C ARG A 182 -6.84 -9.01 13.92
N ARG A 183 -6.54 -9.16 15.22
CA ARG A 183 -7.55 -9.55 16.23
C ARG A 183 -8.66 -8.51 16.38
N LYS A 184 -8.38 -7.24 16.06
CA LYS A 184 -9.34 -6.13 16.16
C LYS A 184 -10.33 -6.12 15.00
N TRP A 185 -10.04 -6.76 13.87
CA TRP A 185 -10.86 -6.69 12.66
C TRP A 185 -12.30 -7.17 12.83
N ILE A 186 -12.53 -8.14 13.73
CA ILE A 186 -13.86 -8.63 14.03
C ILE A 186 -14.81 -7.51 14.51
N GLN A 187 -14.27 -6.44 15.08
CA GLN A 187 -15.04 -5.26 15.53
C GLN A 187 -15.65 -4.48 14.37
N CYS A 188 -15.10 -4.62 13.15
CA CYS A 188 -15.54 -3.93 11.96
C CYS A 188 -16.45 -4.78 11.06
N PHE A 189 -16.61 -6.08 11.32
CA PHE A 189 -17.30 -7.00 10.41
C PHE A 189 -18.84 -6.93 10.48
N ASN A 190 -19.41 -6.14 11.40
CA ASN A 190 -20.84 -5.98 11.51
C ASN A 190 -21.39 -5.06 10.40
N ASP A 191 -22.32 -5.59 9.61
CA ASP A 191 -23.06 -4.90 8.54
C ASP A 191 -22.16 -4.29 7.45
N VAL A 192 -21.04 -4.94 7.13
CA VAL A 192 -20.22 -4.55 5.97
C VAL A 192 -20.92 -4.92 4.67
N THR A 193 -20.90 -4.01 3.70
CA THR A 193 -21.45 -4.28 2.36
C THR A 193 -20.45 -5.03 1.50
N ALA A 194 -19.17 -4.65 1.57
CA ALA A 194 -18.09 -5.27 0.83
C ALA A 194 -16.77 -5.10 1.59
N ILE A 195 -15.81 -5.98 1.31
CA ILE A 195 -14.43 -5.84 1.80
C ILE A 195 -13.56 -5.37 0.65
N ILE A 196 -12.69 -4.38 0.90
CA ILE A 196 -11.58 -4.11 -0.01
C ILE A 196 -10.29 -4.69 0.55
N PHE A 197 -9.85 -5.77 -0.10
CA PHE A 197 -8.58 -6.40 0.20
C PHE A 197 -7.48 -5.77 -0.65
N VAL A 198 -6.40 -5.29 -0.02
CA VAL A 198 -5.30 -4.65 -0.73
C VAL A 198 -4.05 -5.53 -0.62
N ALA A 199 -3.56 -6.03 -1.76
CA ALA A 199 -2.33 -6.79 -1.86
C ALA A 199 -1.22 -5.93 -2.50
N ALA A 200 -0.02 -5.95 -1.91
CA ALA A 200 1.14 -5.27 -2.50
C ALA A 200 1.82 -6.18 -3.53
N SER A 201 1.41 -6.09 -4.80
CA SER A 201 1.87 -6.99 -5.87
C SER A 201 3.39 -6.93 -6.08
N SER A 202 4.01 -5.76 -5.90
CA SER A 202 5.45 -5.58 -6.05
C SER A 202 6.30 -6.21 -4.93
N SER A 203 5.70 -6.70 -3.84
CA SER A 203 6.43 -7.24 -2.68
C SER A 203 6.76 -8.74 -2.78
N TYR A 204 6.70 -9.33 -3.98
CA TYR A 204 6.94 -10.75 -4.22
C TYR A 204 8.35 -11.23 -3.83
N ASN A 205 9.34 -10.34 -3.79
CA ASN A 205 10.74 -10.65 -3.44
C ASN A 205 11.13 -10.22 -2.01
N MET A 206 10.16 -9.87 -1.16
CA MET A 206 10.39 -9.32 0.18
C MET A 206 9.80 -10.21 1.27
N VAL A 207 10.31 -10.07 2.49
CA VAL A 207 9.78 -10.71 3.71
C VAL A 207 9.06 -9.71 4.62
N ILE A 208 8.10 -10.19 5.42
CA ILE A 208 7.38 -9.35 6.38
C ILE A 208 8.28 -8.90 7.53
N ARG A 209 7.92 -7.79 8.19
CA ARG A 209 8.73 -7.21 9.28
C ARG A 209 8.66 -8.04 10.56
N GLU A 210 7.53 -8.69 10.79
CA GLU A 210 7.20 -9.38 12.04
C GLU A 210 8.12 -10.58 12.31
N ASP A 211 8.58 -11.28 11.28
CA ASP A 211 9.45 -12.46 11.44
C ASP A 211 10.68 -12.48 10.51
N ASN A 212 10.83 -11.50 9.62
CA ASN A 212 11.91 -11.41 8.63
C ASN A 212 12.16 -12.70 7.83
N SER A 213 11.15 -13.55 7.66
CA SER A 213 11.29 -14.84 6.98
C SER A 213 10.11 -15.17 6.07
N THR A 214 8.88 -14.82 6.47
CA THR A 214 7.70 -15.09 5.66
C THR A 214 7.63 -14.12 4.48
N ASN A 215 7.51 -14.65 3.25
CA ASN A 215 7.34 -13.85 2.04
C ASN A 215 6.06 -12.99 2.10
N ARG A 216 6.17 -11.70 1.76
CA ARG A 216 5.04 -10.75 1.88
C ARG A 216 3.84 -11.10 1.00
N LEU A 217 4.08 -11.56 -0.23
CA LEU A 217 2.99 -11.91 -1.14
C LEU A 217 2.32 -13.23 -0.72
N ARG A 218 3.09 -14.21 -0.23
CA ARG A 218 2.53 -15.44 0.37
C ARG A 218 1.67 -15.15 1.61
N GLU A 219 2.17 -14.33 2.53
CA GLU A 219 1.39 -13.89 3.69
C GLU A 219 0.08 -13.21 3.26
N SER A 220 0.12 -12.42 2.18
CA SER A 220 -1.09 -11.79 1.62
C SER A 220 -2.08 -12.80 1.05
N LEU A 221 -1.61 -13.84 0.36
CA LEU A 221 -2.45 -14.95 -0.12
C LEU A 221 -3.08 -15.74 1.04
N ASP A 222 -2.31 -16.06 2.08
CA ASP A 222 -2.80 -16.76 3.27
C ASP A 222 -3.83 -15.94 4.03
N LEU A 223 -3.58 -14.64 4.16
CA LEU A 223 -4.52 -13.70 4.76
C LEU A 223 -5.81 -13.60 3.94
N PHE A 224 -5.71 -13.49 2.62
CA PHE A 224 -6.87 -13.48 1.72
C PHE A 224 -7.68 -14.75 1.85
N ARG A 225 -7.04 -15.93 1.90
CA ARG A 225 -7.70 -17.22 2.14
C ARG A 225 -8.45 -17.24 3.48
N SER A 226 -7.84 -16.70 4.54
CA SER A 226 -8.47 -16.59 5.85
C SER A 226 -9.71 -15.71 5.84
N ILE A 227 -9.67 -14.57 5.14
CA ILE A 227 -10.83 -13.68 4.96
C ILE A 227 -11.91 -14.35 4.12
N TRP A 228 -11.53 -14.92 2.98
CA TRP A 228 -12.45 -15.55 2.03
C TRP A 228 -13.22 -16.72 2.66
N THR A 229 -12.54 -17.55 3.45
CA THR A 229 -13.14 -18.72 4.12
C THR A 229 -13.78 -18.39 5.48
N ASN A 230 -13.73 -17.12 5.92
CA ASN A 230 -14.21 -16.73 7.24
C ASN A 230 -15.72 -16.94 7.36
N ARG A 231 -16.15 -17.63 8.43
CA ARG A 231 -17.58 -17.90 8.69
C ARG A 231 -18.44 -16.64 8.80
N PHE A 232 -17.88 -15.53 9.28
CA PHE A 232 -18.61 -14.27 9.44
C PHE A 232 -18.71 -13.47 8.14
N LEU A 233 -17.99 -13.86 7.08
CA LEU A 233 -17.88 -13.13 5.81
C LEU A 233 -18.37 -13.93 4.59
N ARG A 234 -19.07 -15.06 4.81
CA ARG A 234 -19.48 -16.02 3.76
C ARG A 234 -20.39 -15.44 2.67
N THR A 235 -21.04 -14.31 2.93
CA THR A 235 -21.92 -13.62 1.97
C THR A 235 -21.35 -12.28 1.54
N ILE A 236 -20.18 -11.90 2.06
CA ILE A 236 -19.56 -10.61 1.80
C ILE A 236 -18.59 -10.79 0.64
N SER A 237 -18.84 -10.06 -0.46
CA SER A 237 -17.92 -10.08 -1.60
C SER A 237 -16.68 -9.26 -1.32
N VAL A 238 -15.59 -9.63 -1.98
CA VAL A 238 -14.28 -9.01 -1.81
C VAL A 238 -13.90 -8.31 -3.11
N ILE A 239 -13.64 -7.02 -3.01
CA ILE A 239 -12.99 -6.24 -4.06
C ILE A 239 -11.49 -6.33 -3.79
N LEU A 240 -10.74 -6.93 -4.71
CA LEU A 240 -9.32 -7.20 -4.57
C LEU A 240 -8.51 -6.14 -5.31
N PHE A 241 -7.78 -5.31 -4.58
CA PHE A 241 -6.83 -4.35 -5.13
C PHE A 241 -5.44 -4.97 -5.17
N LEU A 242 -4.98 -5.27 -6.38
CA LEU A 242 -3.60 -5.64 -6.68
C LEU A 242 -2.80 -4.33 -6.83
N ASN A 243 -2.33 -3.81 -5.70
CA ASN A 243 -1.73 -2.48 -5.59
C ASN A 243 -0.22 -2.48 -5.89
N LYS A 244 0.33 -1.28 -6.10
CA LYS A 244 1.74 -1.03 -6.46
C LYS A 244 2.12 -1.58 -7.83
N GLN A 245 1.24 -1.41 -8.82
CA GLN A 245 1.50 -1.83 -10.20
C GLN A 245 2.68 -1.07 -10.83
N ASP A 246 2.88 0.20 -10.45
CA ASP A 246 4.05 1.01 -10.78
C ASP A 246 5.36 0.31 -10.37
N MET A 247 5.46 -0.03 -9.09
CA MET A 247 6.64 -0.70 -8.52
C MET A 247 6.81 -2.14 -9.03
N LEU A 248 5.70 -2.81 -9.38
CA LEU A 248 5.76 -4.14 -9.98
C LEU A 248 6.38 -4.06 -11.38
N ALA A 249 5.91 -3.11 -12.21
CA ALA A 249 6.42 -2.92 -13.55
C ALA A 249 7.92 -2.61 -13.56
N GLU A 250 8.36 -1.65 -12.75
CA GLU A 250 9.78 -1.30 -12.59
C GLU A 250 10.63 -2.52 -12.21
N LYS A 251 10.18 -3.31 -11.23
CA LYS A 251 10.94 -4.47 -10.73
C LYS A 251 11.02 -5.60 -11.75
N ILE A 252 9.93 -5.88 -12.47
CA ILE A 252 9.88 -6.91 -13.52
C ILE A 252 10.78 -6.52 -14.70
N LEU A 253 10.74 -5.25 -15.12
CA LEU A 253 11.55 -4.74 -16.23
C LEU A 253 13.04 -4.66 -15.88
N ALA A 254 13.37 -4.33 -14.63
CA ALA A 254 14.75 -4.32 -14.15
C ALA A 254 15.41 -5.72 -14.18
N GLY A 255 14.61 -6.78 -14.06
CA GLY A 255 15.08 -8.17 -14.22
C GLY A 255 16.05 -8.67 -13.14
N LYS A 256 16.27 -7.90 -12.07
CA LYS A 256 17.21 -8.22 -10.98
C LYS A 256 16.68 -9.30 -10.02
N SER A 257 15.38 -9.30 -9.75
CA SER A 257 14.70 -10.30 -8.91
C SER A 257 13.59 -10.96 -9.72
N LYS A 258 13.85 -12.17 -10.23
CA LYS A 258 12.87 -12.87 -11.07
C LYS A 258 11.74 -13.42 -10.22
N LEU A 259 10.51 -13.34 -10.73
CA LEU A 259 9.33 -13.76 -9.99
C LEU A 259 9.34 -15.27 -9.74
N GLU A 260 9.84 -16.05 -10.69
CA GLU A 260 9.99 -17.51 -10.62
C GLU A 260 10.95 -18.01 -9.53
N ASP A 261 11.90 -17.18 -9.09
CA ASP A 261 12.80 -17.54 -7.96
C ASP A 261 12.02 -17.61 -6.64
N TYR A 262 10.91 -16.86 -6.55
CA TYR A 262 10.05 -16.81 -5.38
C TYR A 262 8.76 -17.63 -5.57
N PHE A 263 8.22 -17.69 -6.79
CA PHE A 263 7.01 -18.40 -7.17
C PHE A 263 7.30 -19.31 -8.39
N PRO A 264 7.87 -20.51 -8.20
CA PRO A 264 8.35 -21.37 -9.29
C PRO A 264 7.31 -21.70 -10.37
N GLU A 265 6.03 -21.74 -9.99
CA GLU A 265 4.88 -21.92 -10.88
C GLU A 265 4.77 -20.83 -11.95
N TYR A 266 5.30 -19.63 -11.69
CA TYR A 266 5.34 -18.55 -12.67
C TYR A 266 6.14 -18.93 -13.92
N ALA A 267 7.16 -19.78 -13.81
CA ALA A 267 7.96 -20.21 -14.98
C ALA A 267 7.10 -20.88 -16.06
N ARG A 268 6.00 -21.54 -15.67
CA ARG A 268 5.07 -22.24 -16.59
C ARG A 268 3.80 -21.44 -16.87
N TYR A 269 3.63 -20.30 -16.23
CA TYR A 269 2.43 -19.48 -16.40
C TYR A 269 2.39 -18.86 -17.79
N THR A 270 1.21 -18.90 -18.42
CA THR A 270 0.93 -18.23 -19.68
C THR A 270 -0.30 -17.36 -19.50
N LEU A 271 -0.35 -16.23 -20.21
CA LEU A 271 -1.48 -15.34 -20.12
C LEU A 271 -2.73 -16.04 -20.66
N PRO A 272 -3.86 -15.99 -19.93
CA PRO A 272 -5.10 -16.54 -20.43
C PRO A 272 -5.56 -15.77 -21.69
N PRO A 273 -6.22 -16.43 -22.67
CA PRO A 273 -6.69 -15.79 -23.90
C PRO A 273 -7.62 -14.58 -23.67
N GLU A 274 -8.38 -14.61 -22.58
CA GLU A 274 -9.30 -13.55 -22.15
C GLU A 274 -8.61 -12.41 -21.39
N ALA A 275 -7.30 -12.47 -21.17
CA ALA A 275 -6.57 -11.37 -20.58
C ALA A 275 -6.63 -10.15 -21.50
N THR A 276 -6.93 -8.99 -20.90
CA THR A 276 -6.91 -7.68 -21.57
C THR A 276 -5.77 -6.84 -21.00
N PRO A 277 -4.53 -6.98 -21.53
CA PRO A 277 -3.42 -6.11 -21.18
C PRO A 277 -3.74 -4.64 -21.47
N ASP A 278 -3.13 -3.74 -20.71
CA ASP A 278 -3.27 -2.31 -20.96
C ASP A 278 -2.54 -1.93 -22.26
N PRO A 279 -3.11 -1.03 -23.10
CA PRO A 279 -2.45 -0.60 -24.33
C PRO A 279 -1.05 -0.04 -24.07
N GLY A 280 -0.04 -0.59 -24.74
CA GLY A 280 1.35 -0.16 -24.60
C GLY A 280 2.11 -0.73 -23.39
N GLU A 281 1.49 -1.62 -22.60
CA GLU A 281 2.18 -2.31 -21.51
C GLU A 281 3.12 -3.41 -22.03
N ASP A 282 4.29 -3.55 -21.39
CA ASP A 282 5.23 -4.61 -21.73
C ASP A 282 4.64 -6.00 -21.41
N PRO A 283 4.69 -6.98 -22.34
CA PRO A 283 4.14 -8.32 -22.13
C PRO A 283 4.65 -9.03 -20.87
N LYS A 284 5.88 -8.76 -20.42
CA LYS A 284 6.44 -9.31 -19.17
C LYS A 284 5.70 -8.78 -17.94
N VAL A 285 5.35 -7.49 -17.95
CA VAL A 285 4.60 -6.84 -16.87
C VAL A 285 3.17 -7.37 -16.85
N SER A 286 2.52 -7.46 -18.02
CA SER A 286 1.19 -8.06 -18.14
C SER A 286 1.19 -9.50 -17.62
N ARG A 287 2.14 -10.33 -18.04
CA ARG A 287 2.26 -11.71 -17.56
C ARG A 287 2.43 -11.79 -16.04
N ALA A 288 3.28 -10.94 -15.46
CA ALA A 288 3.51 -10.91 -14.02
C ALA A 288 2.27 -10.47 -13.22
N LYS A 289 1.60 -9.37 -13.62
CA LYS A 289 0.43 -8.88 -12.88
C LYS A 289 -0.74 -9.86 -12.95
N PHE A 290 -0.98 -10.48 -14.10
CA PHE A 290 -2.04 -11.47 -14.28
C PHE A 290 -1.73 -12.79 -13.54
N PHE A 291 -0.47 -13.22 -13.48
CA PHE A 291 -0.09 -14.35 -12.63
C PHE A 291 -0.47 -14.09 -11.16
N ILE A 292 -0.08 -12.94 -10.61
CA ILE A 292 -0.39 -12.59 -9.22
C ILE A 292 -1.91 -12.54 -9.02
N ARG A 293 -2.67 -11.95 -9.95
CA ARG A 293 -4.14 -11.96 -9.93
C ARG A 293 -4.68 -13.38 -9.82
N ASP A 294 -4.18 -14.28 -10.65
CA ASP A 294 -4.70 -15.65 -10.74
C ASP A 294 -4.38 -16.46 -9.49
N GLU A 295 -3.27 -16.19 -8.78
CA GLU A 295 -3.00 -16.79 -7.47
C GLU A 295 -4.09 -16.45 -6.43
N PHE A 296 -4.59 -15.21 -6.41
CA PHE A 296 -5.73 -14.85 -5.56
C PHE A 296 -7.05 -15.45 -6.07
N LEU A 297 -7.27 -15.43 -7.39
CA LEU A 297 -8.51 -15.96 -7.95
C LEU A 297 -8.66 -17.47 -7.71
N LYS A 298 -7.56 -18.24 -7.79
CA LYS A 298 -7.54 -19.67 -7.41
C LYS A 298 -8.10 -19.92 -6.02
N ILE A 299 -7.84 -19.03 -5.06
CA ILE A 299 -8.37 -19.13 -3.70
C ILE A 299 -9.89 -18.89 -3.73
N SER A 300 -10.34 -17.85 -4.44
CA SER A 300 -11.75 -17.49 -4.49
C SER A 300 -12.62 -18.54 -5.19
N THR A 301 -12.11 -19.15 -6.26
CA THR A 301 -12.85 -20.14 -7.06
C THR A 301 -12.82 -21.55 -6.46
N ALA A 302 -11.84 -21.87 -5.60
CA ALA A 302 -11.73 -23.18 -4.97
C ALA A 302 -12.93 -23.56 -4.06
N SER A 303 -13.67 -22.56 -3.57
CA SER A 303 -14.77 -22.78 -2.62
C SER A 303 -16.09 -23.17 -3.29
N GLY A 304 -16.26 -22.86 -4.58
CA GLY A 304 -17.44 -23.22 -5.37
C GLY A 304 -18.78 -22.64 -4.89
N THR A 305 -18.78 -21.59 -4.07
CA THR A 305 -20.03 -20.98 -3.55
C THR A 305 -20.38 -19.69 -4.28
N ASP A 306 -21.50 -19.67 -5.00
CA ASP A 306 -22.03 -18.47 -5.71
C ASP A 306 -22.62 -17.40 -4.77
N LYS A 307 -22.31 -17.46 -3.47
CA LYS A 307 -22.86 -16.57 -2.43
C LYS A 307 -22.12 -15.24 -2.33
N HIS A 308 -20.86 -15.20 -2.77
CA HIS A 308 -20.05 -13.99 -2.80
C HIS A 308 -18.98 -14.07 -3.89
N TYR A 309 -18.49 -12.92 -4.35
CA TYR A 309 -17.62 -12.83 -5.52
C TYR A 309 -16.32 -12.12 -5.19
N CYS A 310 -15.28 -12.40 -5.98
CA CYS A 310 -14.02 -11.66 -5.95
C CYS A 310 -13.93 -10.76 -7.18
N TYR A 311 -13.73 -9.45 -6.97
CA TYR A 311 -13.61 -8.46 -8.03
C TYR A 311 -12.18 -7.90 -8.07
N PRO A 312 -11.29 -8.47 -8.91
CA PRO A 312 -9.90 -8.03 -8.98
C PRO A 312 -9.75 -6.73 -9.78
N HIS A 313 -8.97 -5.80 -9.25
CA HIS A 313 -8.55 -4.55 -9.90
C HIS A 313 -7.04 -4.37 -9.75
N PHE A 314 -6.39 -3.99 -10.85
CA PHE A 314 -4.99 -3.54 -10.84
C PHE A 314 -4.94 -2.08 -10.43
N THR A 315 -4.24 -1.76 -9.34
CA THR A 315 -4.28 -0.41 -8.75
C THR A 315 -2.91 0.19 -8.49
N CYS A 316 -2.85 1.52 -8.57
CA CYS A 316 -1.74 2.33 -8.11
C CYS A 316 -2.29 3.33 -7.10
N ALA A 317 -2.21 3.03 -5.80
CA ALA A 317 -2.80 3.85 -4.74
C ALA A 317 -2.26 5.28 -4.66
N VAL A 318 -1.11 5.55 -5.28
CA VAL A 318 -0.47 6.87 -5.33
C VAL A 318 -0.79 7.63 -6.63
N ASP A 319 -1.59 7.02 -7.52
CA ASP A 319 -2.17 7.63 -8.71
C ASP A 319 -3.65 7.90 -8.46
N THR A 320 -3.99 9.18 -8.29
CA THR A 320 -5.35 9.63 -7.98
C THR A 320 -6.34 9.33 -9.11
N GLU A 321 -5.90 9.34 -10.37
CA GLU A 321 -6.78 9.07 -11.50
C GLU A 321 -7.06 7.57 -11.65
N ASN A 322 -6.05 6.73 -11.43
CA ASN A 322 -6.24 5.27 -11.34
C ASN A 322 -7.26 4.92 -10.25
N ILE A 323 -7.12 5.48 -9.04
CA ILE A 323 -8.06 5.22 -7.94
C ILE A 323 -9.45 5.77 -8.22
N ARG A 324 -9.58 6.93 -8.86
CA ARG A 324 -10.88 7.48 -9.29
C ARG A 324 -11.63 6.48 -10.18
N ARG A 325 -10.97 5.93 -11.20
CA ARG A 325 -11.58 4.96 -12.13
C ARG A 325 -11.98 3.68 -11.42
N VAL A 326 -11.06 3.09 -10.66
CA VAL A 326 -11.29 1.84 -9.93
C VAL A 326 -12.41 2.01 -8.91
N PHE A 327 -12.50 3.15 -8.22
CA PHE A 327 -13.56 3.41 -7.27
C PHE A 327 -14.94 3.56 -7.93
N ASN A 328 -15.00 4.15 -9.12
CA ASN A 328 -16.24 4.20 -9.89
C ASN A 328 -16.72 2.79 -10.27
N ASP A 329 -15.82 1.90 -10.69
CA ASP A 329 -16.15 0.49 -10.95
C ASP A 329 -16.64 -0.22 -9.67
N CYS A 330 -15.95 0.03 -8.55
CA CYS A 330 -16.34 -0.50 -7.24
C CYS A 330 -17.72 -0.01 -6.82
N ARG A 331 -18.07 1.25 -7.07
CA ARG A 331 -19.40 1.80 -6.76
C ARG A 331 -20.49 1.03 -7.48
N ASP A 332 -20.32 0.76 -8.77
CA ASP A 332 -21.32 0.04 -9.56
C ASP A 332 -21.48 -1.41 -9.07
N ILE A 333 -20.38 -2.05 -8.66
CA ILE A 333 -20.39 -3.37 -8.01
C ILE A 333 -21.16 -3.31 -6.69
N ILE A 334 -20.82 -2.34 -5.83
CA ILE A 334 -21.40 -2.19 -4.50
C ILE A 334 -22.90 -1.89 -4.58
N GLN A 335 -23.32 -1.03 -5.51
CA GLN A 335 -24.73 -0.74 -5.74
C GLN A 335 -25.50 -2.00 -6.17
N ARG A 336 -24.96 -2.79 -7.10
CA ARG A 336 -25.57 -4.06 -7.52
C ARG A 336 -25.62 -5.07 -6.38
N MET A 337 -24.58 -5.16 -5.56
CA MET A 337 -24.56 -6.03 -4.38
C MET A 337 -25.61 -5.62 -3.35
N HIS A 338 -25.72 -4.32 -3.09
CA HIS A 338 -26.71 -3.77 -2.16
C HIS A 338 -28.13 -4.06 -2.64
N LEU A 339 -28.43 -3.80 -3.92
CA LEU A 339 -29.75 -4.09 -4.49
C LEU A 339 -30.09 -5.60 -4.45
N ARG A 340 -29.12 -6.49 -4.71
CA ARG A 340 -29.31 -7.95 -4.57
C ARG A 340 -29.61 -8.36 -3.13
N GLN A 341 -28.96 -7.74 -2.15
CA GLN A 341 -29.18 -8.06 -0.73
C GLN A 341 -30.61 -7.74 -0.27
N TYR A 342 -31.29 -6.79 -0.91
CA TYR A 342 -32.67 -6.40 -0.61
C TYR A 342 -33.71 -6.96 -1.61
N GLU A 343 -33.35 -7.96 -2.43
CA GLU A 343 -34.23 -8.57 -3.43
C GLU A 343 -34.84 -7.56 -4.44
N LEU A 344 -34.14 -6.46 -4.69
CA LEU A 344 -34.56 -5.41 -5.64
C LEU A 344 -34.04 -5.67 -7.08
N LEU A 345 -33.37 -6.81 -7.31
CA LEU A 345 -32.77 -7.24 -8.58
C LEU A 345 -33.14 -8.67 -8.95
#